data_AF-E0Q7J3-F1
#
_entry.id   AF-E0Q7J3-F1
#
_cell.length_a   1.000
_cell.length_b   1.000
_cell.length_c   1.000
_cell.angle_alpha   90.00
_cell.angle_beta   90.00
_cell.angle_gamma   90.00
#
_symmetry.space_group_name_H-M   'P 1'
#
loop_
_entity.id
_entity.type
_entity.pdbx_description
1 polymer ?
#
loop_
_entity_poly.entity_id
_entity_poly.type
_entity_poly.pdbx_seq_one_letter_code
_entity_poly.pdbx_strand_id
1 'polypeptide(L)'
;MSEITRAYKREWLFDNGYMKVVDGTEYLSLRAMHLLTGVSPERWKDEMSKATKNGMRFRKSMTQDVLRGAKEIQARLGTNDLVEILYAEATI
;
A
#
# COMPACT_ATOMS: atom_id res chain seq x y z
N MET A 1 -18.62 -8.35 20.97
CA MET A 1 -18.03 -7.62 19.84
C MET A 1 -18.06 -8.53 18.65
N SER A 2 -18.82 -8.21 17.61
CA SER A 2 -18.76 -8.97 16.35
C SER A 2 -17.35 -8.82 15.78
N GLU A 3 -16.74 -9.94 15.41
CA GLU A 3 -15.44 -9.95 14.74
C GLU A 3 -15.52 -9.13 13.44
N ILE A 4 -14.64 -8.15 13.27
CA ILE A 4 -14.58 -7.35 12.05
C ILE A 4 -14.07 -8.27 10.94
N THR A 5 -14.95 -8.59 9.99
CA THR A 5 -14.61 -9.51 8.90
C THR A 5 -13.64 -8.86 7.91
N ARG A 6 -12.84 -9.70 7.25
CA ARG A 6 -11.96 -9.27 6.16
C ARG A 6 -12.72 -8.56 5.02
N ALA A 7 -13.94 -9.01 4.73
CA ALA A 7 -14.80 -8.40 3.71
C ALA A 7 -15.16 -6.96 4.06
N TYR A 8 -15.55 -6.70 5.31
CA TYR A 8 -15.82 -5.35 5.80
C TYR A 8 -14.57 -4.46 5.70
N LYS A 9 -13.41 -4.96 6.13
CA LYS A 9 -12.15 -4.19 6.04
C LYS A 9 -11.83 -3.79 4.61
N ARG A 10 -12.05 -4.71 3.65
CA ARG A 10 -11.85 -4.45 2.24
C ARG A 10 -12.80 -3.36 1.74
N GLU A 11 -14.10 -3.46 2.02
CA GLU A 11 -15.10 -2.45 1.64
C GLU A 11 -14.74 -1.07 2.21
N TRP A 12 -14.38 -1.01 3.50
CA TRP A 12 -13.94 0.22 4.14
C TRP A 12 -12.72 0.85 3.44
N LEU A 13 -11.75 0.04 2.98
CA LEU A 13 -10.58 0.54 2.25
C LEU A 13 -10.94 1.12 0.87
N PHE A 14 -11.97 0.58 0.21
CA PHE A 14 -12.50 1.16 -1.04
C PHE A 14 -13.21 2.49 -0.76
N ASP A 15 -14.10 2.51 0.23
CA ASP A 15 -14.88 3.71 0.57
C ASP A 15 -14.00 4.88 1.02
N ASN A 16 -12.86 4.58 1.66
CA ASN A 16 -11.91 5.58 2.13
C ASN A 16 -10.79 5.91 1.11
N GLY A 17 -10.87 5.36 -0.11
CA GLY A 17 -9.97 5.70 -1.21
C GLY A 17 -8.55 5.15 -1.08
N TYR A 18 -8.35 4.10 -0.29
CA TYR A 18 -7.09 3.35 -0.26
C TYR A 18 -6.99 2.38 -1.45
N MET A 19 -8.11 1.83 -1.86
CA MET A 19 -8.25 0.95 -3.01
C MET A 19 -9.25 1.54 -4.01
N LYS A 20 -9.05 1.26 -5.30
CA LYS A 20 -10.03 1.56 -6.35
C LYS A 20 -9.95 0.54 -7.48
N VAL A 21 -11.04 0.38 -8.21
CA VAL A 21 -11.06 -0.40 -9.46
C VAL A 21 -11.11 0.56 -10.64
N VAL A 22 -10.23 0.37 -11.61
CA VAL A 22 -10.27 1.06 -12.92
C VAL A 22 -10.19 -0.01 -13.99
N ASP A 23 -11.18 -0.06 -14.87
CA ASP A 23 -11.28 -1.05 -15.96
C ASP A 23 -11.08 -2.51 -15.49
N GLY A 24 -11.71 -2.87 -14.36
CA GLY A 24 -11.60 -4.20 -13.75
C GLY A 24 -10.28 -4.49 -13.03
N THR A 25 -9.33 -3.55 -13.05
CA THR A 25 -8.03 -3.69 -12.37
C THR A 25 -8.03 -2.95 -11.04
N GLU A 26 -7.57 -3.62 -9.98
CA GLU A 26 -7.44 -3.00 -8.66
C GLU A 26 -6.16 -2.19 -8.54
N TYR A 27 -6.28 -0.96 -8.04
CA TYR A 27 -5.18 -0.04 -7.81
C TYR A 27 -5.16 0.43 -6.36
N LEU A 28 -3.95 0.64 -5.87
CA LEU A 28 -3.68 1.26 -4.58
C LEU A 28 -3.45 2.76 -4.73
N SER A 29 -3.96 3.54 -3.79
CA SER A 29 -3.59 4.94 -3.69
C SER A 29 -2.15 5.08 -3.18
N LEU A 30 -1.53 6.25 -3.40
CA LEU A 30 -0.20 6.54 -2.83
C LEU A 30 -0.21 6.52 -1.29
N ARG A 31 -1.35 6.80 -0.66
CA ARG A 31 -1.52 6.66 0.79
C ARG A 31 -1.47 5.18 1.19
N ALA A 32 -2.15 4.30 0.47
CA ALA A 32 -2.06 2.86 0.70
C ALA A 32 -0.62 2.33 0.49
N MET A 33 0.08 2.80 -0.55
CA MET A 33 1.48 2.45 -0.76
C MET A 33 2.38 2.91 0.39
N HIS A 34 2.14 4.10 0.95
CA HIS A 34 2.84 4.58 2.13
C HIS A 34 2.60 3.67 3.35
N LEU A 35 1.34 3.32 3.63
CA LEU A 35 1.01 2.43 4.76
C LEU A 35 1.62 1.04 4.62
N LEU A 36 1.81 0.53 3.39
CA LEU A 36 2.41 -0.80 3.16
C LEU A 36 3.94 -0.82 3.22
N THR A 37 4.59 0.34 3.07
CA THR A 37 6.04 0.39 2.80
C THR A 37 6.80 1.38 3.65
N GLY A 38 6.11 2.24 4.41
CA GLY A 38 6.70 3.38 5.12
C GLY A 38 7.25 4.47 4.21
N VAL A 39 7.28 4.28 2.89
CA VAL A 39 7.82 5.26 1.95
C VAL A 39 6.81 6.38 1.70
N SER A 40 7.24 7.64 1.82
CA SER A 40 6.32 8.78 1.73
C SER A 40 5.66 8.90 0.33
N PRO A 41 4.42 9.41 0.26
CA PRO A 41 3.73 9.64 -1.02
C PRO A 41 4.52 10.54 -1.99
N GLU A 42 5.27 11.51 -1.49
CA GLU A 42 6.10 12.43 -2.28
C GLU A 42 7.23 11.69 -2.98
N ARG A 43 7.86 10.73 -2.28
CA ARG A 43 8.91 9.91 -2.86
C ARG A 43 8.38 8.97 -3.93
N TRP A 44 7.18 8.42 -3.73
CA TRP A 44 6.48 7.68 -4.78
C TRP A 44 6.20 8.55 -6.01
N LYS A 45 5.72 9.79 -5.82
CA LYS A 45 5.49 10.73 -6.94
C LYS A 45 6.77 11.04 -7.71
N ASP A 46 7.87 11.33 -7.01
CA ASP A 46 9.17 11.58 -7.62
C ASP A 46 9.65 10.39 -8.46
N GLU A 47 9.56 9.16 -7.93
CA GLU A 47 9.91 7.95 -8.68
C GLU A 47 8.99 7.73 -9.89
N MET A 48 7.67 7.89 -9.72
CA MET A 48 6.71 7.69 -10.80
C MET A 48 6.83 8.74 -11.91
N SER A 49 7.19 9.99 -11.58
CA SER A 49 7.45 11.04 -12.57
C SER A 49 8.64 10.75 -13.49
N LYS A 50 9.53 9.84 -13.06
CA LYS A 50 10.71 9.39 -13.82
C LYS A 50 10.43 8.14 -14.64
N ALA A 51 9.20 7.61 -14.61
CA ALA A 51 8.81 6.49 -15.44
C ALA A 51 8.90 6.88 -16.92
N THR A 52 9.56 6.04 -17.70
CA THR A 52 9.75 6.24 -19.14
C THR A 52 8.79 5.36 -19.93
N LYS A 53 8.67 5.58 -21.26
CA LYS A 53 7.89 4.71 -22.15
C LYS A 53 8.31 3.22 -22.10
N ASN A 54 9.52 2.92 -21.64
CA ASN A 54 10.05 1.56 -21.51
C ASN A 54 9.71 0.89 -20.17
N GLY A 55 8.77 1.47 -19.41
CA GLY A 55 8.33 0.97 -18.12
C GLY A 55 8.96 1.70 -16.94
N MET A 56 8.52 1.30 -15.76
CA MET A 56 8.95 1.86 -14.48
C MET A 56 10.09 1.01 -13.93
N ARG A 57 11.30 1.57 -13.85
CA ARG A 57 12.41 0.96 -13.12
C ARG A 57 12.71 1.82 -11.91
N PHE A 58 12.28 1.37 -10.73
CA PHE A 58 12.60 2.05 -9.48
C PHE A 58 14.10 2.10 -9.27
N ARG A 59 14.59 3.22 -8.71
CA ARG A 59 15.97 3.30 -8.24
C ARG A 59 16.22 2.21 -7.19
N LYS A 60 17.42 1.65 -7.17
CA LYS A 60 17.81 0.58 -6.21
C LYS A 60 17.52 0.98 -4.76
N SER A 61 17.78 2.24 -4.40
CA SER A 61 17.49 2.78 -3.07
C SER A 61 15.99 2.76 -2.73
N MET A 62 15.12 3.06 -3.70
CA MET A 62 13.66 2.96 -3.53
C MET A 62 13.25 1.51 -3.26
N THR A 63 13.75 0.56 -4.05
CA THR A 63 13.46 -0.86 -3.84
C THR A 63 13.89 -1.33 -2.45
N GLN A 64 15.06 -0.90 -1.98
CA GLN A 64 15.55 -1.24 -0.64
C GLN A 64 14.67 -0.68 0.47
N ASP A 65 14.24 0.57 0.37
CA ASP A 65 13.37 1.18 1.37
C ASP A 65 11.98 0.56 1.39
N VAL A 66 11.40 0.26 0.22
CA VAL A 66 10.13 -0.47 0.11
C VAL A 66 10.21 -1.83 0.79
N LEU A 67 11.26 -2.62 0.49
CA LEU A 67 11.44 -3.94 1.07
C LEU A 67 11.67 -3.88 2.59
N ARG A 68 12.43 -2.89 3.06
CA ARG A 68 12.70 -2.71 4.48
C ARG A 68 11.42 -2.35 5.23
N GLY A 69 10.69 -1.33 4.79
CA GLY A 69 9.48 -0.91 5.48
C GLY A 69 8.38 -1.96 5.43
N ALA A 70 8.20 -2.66 4.30
CA ALA A 70 7.25 -3.77 4.21
C ALA A 70 7.57 -4.89 5.22
N LYS A 71 8.85 -5.25 5.41
CA LYS A 71 9.27 -6.23 6.41
C LYS A 71 9.04 -5.75 7.84
N GLU A 72 9.32 -4.48 8.13
CA GLU A 72 9.07 -3.89 9.45
C GLU A 72 7.57 -3.93 9.81
N ILE A 73 6.69 -3.60 8.85
CA ILE A 73 5.23 -3.65 9.03
C ILE A 73 4.74 -5.08 9.21
N GLN A 74 5.19 -6.02 8.36
CA GLN A 74 4.84 -7.44 8.48
C GLN A 74 5.28 -8.02 9.82
N ALA A 75 6.48 -7.68 10.30
CA ALA A 75 6.97 -8.12 11.60
C ALA A 75 6.14 -7.56 12.76
N ARG A 76 5.68 -6.30 12.66
CA ARG A 76 4.85 -5.67 13.69
C ARG A 76 3.43 -6.22 13.75
N LEU A 77 2.82 -6.51 12.60
CA LEU A 77 1.42 -6.95 12.51
C LEU A 77 1.26 -8.47 12.50
N GLY A 78 2.32 -9.23 12.27
CA GLY A 78 2.28 -10.70 12.25
C GLY A 78 1.46 -11.30 11.09
N THR A 79 1.22 -10.52 10.02
CA THR A 79 0.44 -10.94 8.86
C THR A 79 1.08 -10.43 7.56
N ASN A 80 0.79 -11.13 6.46
CA ASN A 80 1.14 -10.74 5.09
C ASN A 80 -0.11 -10.42 4.25
N ASP A 81 -1.31 -10.42 4.85
CA ASP A 81 -2.53 -10.07 4.14
C ASP A 81 -2.62 -8.55 3.96
N LEU A 82 -2.62 -8.11 2.70
CA LEU A 82 -2.67 -6.70 2.32
C LEU A 82 -3.87 -5.95 2.92
N VAL A 83 -5.05 -6.59 2.99
CA VAL A 83 -6.27 -5.97 3.53
C VAL A 83 -6.12 -5.78 5.04
N GLU A 84 -5.58 -6.79 5.73
CA GLU A 84 -5.34 -6.71 7.17
C GLU A 84 -4.30 -5.64 7.52
N ILE A 85 -3.20 -5.57 6.77
CA ILE A 85 -2.16 -4.56 6.96
C ILE A 85 -2.72 -3.16 6.71
N LEU A 86 -3.34 -2.93 5.54
CA LEU A 86 -3.85 -1.61 5.20
C LEU A 86 -4.92 -1.12 6.17
N TYR A 87 -5.85 -1.99 6.57
CA TYR A 87 -6.89 -1.63 7.51
C TYR A 87 -6.30 -1.29 8.87
N ALA A 88 -5.40 -2.14 9.41
CA ALA A 88 -4.74 -1.87 10.68
C ALA A 88 -4.00 -0.53 10.66
N GLU A 89 -3.18 -0.28 9.64
CA GLU A 89 -2.39 0.96 9.52
C GLU A 89 -3.25 2.22 9.28
N ALA A 90 -4.41 2.09 8.64
CA ALA A 90 -5.29 3.21 8.34
C ALA A 90 -6.17 3.64 9.54
N THR A 91 -6.33 2.78 10.54
CA THR A 91 -7.22 3.01 11.70
C THR A 91 -6.50 3.25 13.03
N ILE A 92 -5.17 3.44 12.99
CA ILE A 92 -4.34 3.83 14.15
C ILE A 92 -4.49 5.33 14.44
#